data_AF-A0A2E3Q364-F1
#
_entry.id   AF-A0A2E3Q364-F1
#
_cell.length_a   1.000
_cell.length_b   1.000
_cell.length_c   1.000
_cell.angle_alpha   90.00
_cell.angle_beta   90.00
_cell.angle_gamma   90.00
#
_symmetry.space_group_name_H-M   'P 1'
#
loop_
_entity.id
_entity.type
_entity.pdbx_description
1 polymer ?
#
loop_
_entity_poly.entity_id
_entity_poly.type
_entity_poly.pdbx_seq_one_letter_code
_entity_poly.pdbx_strand_id
1 'polypeptide(L)'
;MILSALSADAWFTSQASGLIFGLSGAVMGLLGGVLGIIGIRRIPRAFGVKILIGLFVLFGCSAAVGLLALLGVNQPYHVWYPFLMFGAVGVFVIGITWITWKRAYSQLEQSQLDSKLLRDEWPTQGH
;
A
#
# COMPACT_ATOMS: atom_id res chain seq x y z
N MET A 1 -21.87 42.51 -8.56
CA MET A 1 -22.55 41.57 -9.48
C MET A 1 -22.07 40.18 -9.12
N ILE A 2 -22.98 39.36 -8.59
CA ILE A 2 -22.75 38.13 -7.85
C ILE A 2 -22.39 37.01 -8.84
N LEU A 3 -21.11 36.62 -8.91
CA LEU A 3 -20.63 35.48 -9.71
C LEU A 3 -19.84 34.48 -8.85
N SER A 4 -20.24 34.28 -7.60
CA SER A 4 -19.72 33.21 -6.73
C SER A 4 -20.71 32.05 -6.56
N ALA A 5 -21.79 32.02 -7.34
CA ALA A 5 -22.98 31.20 -7.06
C ALA A 5 -23.18 29.98 -7.98
N LEU A 6 -22.12 29.44 -8.60
CA LEU A 6 -22.18 28.13 -9.27
C LEU A 6 -20.86 27.35 -9.06
N SER A 7 -20.34 27.34 -7.83
CA SER A 7 -19.51 26.21 -7.43
C SER A 7 -20.44 25.00 -7.39
N ALA A 8 -20.30 24.04 -8.31
CA ALA A 8 -20.77 22.69 -8.03
C ALA A 8 -20.31 22.33 -6.61
N ASP A 9 -21.19 21.82 -5.76
CA ASP A 9 -20.91 21.52 -4.35
C ASP A 9 -19.66 20.63 -4.22
N ALA A 10 -18.51 21.28 -4.14
CA ALA A 10 -17.22 20.64 -4.06
C ALA A 10 -17.05 20.14 -2.64
N TRP A 11 -16.65 18.88 -2.49
CA TRP A 11 -16.59 18.25 -1.16
C TRP A 11 -15.69 18.99 -0.17
N PHE A 12 -14.64 19.64 -0.69
CA PHE A 12 -13.69 20.42 0.10
C PHE A 12 -12.91 21.37 -0.80
N THR A 13 -12.28 22.37 -0.20
CA THR A 13 -11.46 23.37 -0.91
C THR A 13 -10.13 22.76 -1.38
N SER A 14 -9.48 23.43 -2.34
CA SER A 14 -8.15 23.03 -2.85
C SER A 14 -7.06 23.01 -1.78
N GLN A 15 -7.11 23.92 -0.81
CA GLN A 15 -6.15 23.95 0.29
C GLN A 15 -6.36 22.79 1.27
N ALA A 16 -7.63 22.47 1.57
CA ALA A 16 -7.97 21.34 2.43
C ALA A 16 -7.55 20.00 1.79
N SER A 17 -7.75 19.83 0.47
CA SER A 17 -7.31 18.62 -0.22
C SER A 17 -5.79 18.46 -0.18
N GLY A 18 -5.04 19.54 -0.44
CA GLY A 18 -3.57 19.51 -0.35
C GLY A 18 -3.08 19.07 1.03
N LEU A 19 -3.68 19.57 2.10
CA LEU A 19 -3.31 19.22 3.47
C LEU A 19 -3.65 17.77 3.82
N ILE A 20 -4.87 17.32 3.52
CA ILE A 20 -5.34 15.97 3.86
C ILE A 20 -4.50 14.92 3.14
N PHE A 21 -4.34 15.06 1.83
CA PHE A 21 -3.62 14.07 1.02
C PHE A 21 -2.11 14.18 1.18
N GLY A 22 -1.59 15.38 1.43
CA GLY A 22 -0.17 15.57 1.80
C GLY A 22 0.17 14.88 3.11
N LEU A 23 -0.63 15.09 4.17
CA LEU A 23 -0.42 14.45 5.47
C LEU A 23 -0.64 12.94 5.38
N SER A 24 -1.69 12.50 4.69
CA SER A 24 -1.96 11.07 4.48
C SER A 24 -0.81 10.39 3.74
N GLY A 25 -0.22 11.06 2.74
CA GLY A 25 0.97 10.58 2.03
C GLY A 25 2.17 10.41 2.96
N ALA A 26 2.44 11.38 3.84
CA ALA A 26 3.54 11.30 4.79
C ALA A 26 3.36 10.16 5.80
N VAL A 27 2.16 10.02 6.37
CA VAL A 27 1.82 8.92 7.29
C VAL A 27 1.95 7.57 6.60
N MET A 28 1.45 7.45 5.37
CA MET A 28 1.59 6.22 4.59
C MET A 28 3.05 5.91 4.23
N GLY A 29 3.85 6.91 3.88
CA GLY A 29 5.28 6.73 3.61
C GLY A 29 6.02 6.20 4.84
N LEU A 30 5.72 6.75 6.03
CA LEU A 30 6.26 6.27 7.30
C LEU A 30 5.83 4.83 7.59
N LEU A 31 4.54 4.52 7.47
CA LEU A 31 4.03 3.16 7.67
C LEU A 31 4.66 2.17 6.69
N GLY A 32 4.78 2.54 5.42
CA GLY A 32 5.45 1.73 4.40
C GLY A 32 6.92 1.49 4.72
N GLY A 33 7.65 2.51 5.17
CA GLY A 33 9.05 2.40 5.60
C GLY A 33 9.21 1.47 6.80
N VAL A 34 8.37 1.64 7.83
CA VAL A 34 8.37 0.80 9.04
C VAL A 34 8.05 -0.65 8.67
N LEU A 35 7.00 -0.89 7.87
CA LEU A 35 6.65 -2.24 7.41
C LEU A 35 7.73 -2.86 6.54
N GLY A 36 8.44 -2.07 5.73
CA GLY A 36 9.59 -2.53 4.96
C GLY A 36 10.74 -3.00 5.84
N ILE A 37 11.05 -2.27 6.92
CA ILE A 37 12.10 -2.63 7.88
C ILE A 37 11.71 -3.87 8.68
N ILE A 38 10.47 -3.94 9.18
CA ILE A 38 10.03 -5.02 10.07
C ILE A 38 9.69 -6.30 9.26
N GLY A 39 9.17 -6.15 8.04
CA GLY A 39 8.68 -7.25 7.18
C GLY A 39 9.73 -8.29 6.81
N ILE A 40 11.02 -7.95 6.87
CA ILE A 40 12.10 -8.88 6.51
C ILE A 40 12.51 -9.79 7.67
N ARG A 41 12.22 -9.44 8.94
CA ARG A 41 12.92 -10.08 10.07
C ARG A 41 12.04 -10.84 11.06
N ARG A 42 10.78 -10.45 11.33
CA ARG A 42 9.97 -11.06 12.43
C ARG A 42 8.45 -11.13 12.25
N ILE A 43 7.88 -10.68 11.13
CA ILE A 43 6.40 -10.69 10.98
C ILE A 43 5.92 -12.08 10.52
N PRO A 44 4.93 -12.69 11.21
CA PRO A 44 4.31 -13.91 10.71
C PRO A 44 3.62 -13.63 9.36
N ARG A 45 3.89 -14.48 8.36
CA ARG A 45 3.42 -14.32 6.97
C ARG A 45 1.94 -13.95 6.88
N ALA A 46 1.10 -14.61 7.66
CA ALA A 46 -0.34 -14.34 7.69
C ALA A 46 -0.69 -12.89 8.08
N PHE A 47 0.06 -12.28 9.00
CA PHE A 47 -0.18 -10.90 9.44
C PHE A 47 0.23 -9.90 8.37
N GLY A 48 1.43 -10.07 7.80
CA GLY A 48 1.91 -9.18 6.75
C GLY A 48 1.06 -9.25 5.46
N VAL A 49 0.59 -10.45 5.08
CA VAL A 49 -0.35 -10.62 3.96
C VAL A 49 -1.69 -9.90 4.25
N LYS A 50 -2.23 -10.02 5.47
CA LYS A 50 -3.45 -9.30 5.86
C LYS A 50 -3.28 -7.78 5.78
N ILE A 51 -2.14 -7.25 6.21
CA ILE A 51 -1.83 -5.82 6.08
C ILE A 51 -1.77 -5.41 4.61
N LEU A 52 -1.04 -6.15 3.78
CA LEU A 52 -0.92 -5.83 2.35
C LEU A 52 -2.29 -5.86 1.65
N ILE A 53 -3.13 -6.85 1.95
CA ILE A 53 -4.51 -6.91 1.44
C ILE A 53 -5.33 -5.72 1.93
N GLY A 54 -5.26 -5.40 3.22
CA GLY A 54 -5.97 -4.25 3.78
C GLY A 54 -5.58 -2.92 3.13
N LEU A 55 -4.28 -2.71 2.92
CA LEU A 55 -3.76 -1.53 2.22
C LEU A 55 -4.16 -1.53 0.75
N PHE A 56 -4.10 -2.68 0.06
CA PHE A 56 -4.53 -2.79 -1.33
C PHE A 56 -6.01 -2.43 -1.49
N VAL A 57 -6.88 -2.94 -0.61
CA VAL A 57 -8.31 -2.59 -0.61
C VAL A 57 -8.51 -1.11 -0.33
N LEU A 58 -7.83 -0.55 0.67
CA LEU A 58 -7.93 0.87 1.01
C LEU A 58 -7.56 1.77 -0.18
N PHE A 59 -6.41 1.53 -0.81
CA PHE A 59 -5.96 2.29 -1.98
C PHE A 59 -6.84 2.03 -3.21
N GLY A 60 -7.30 0.80 -3.41
CA GLY A 60 -8.23 0.45 -4.48
C GLY A 60 -9.58 1.17 -4.34
N CYS A 61 -10.13 1.24 -3.13
CA CYS A 61 -11.33 2.01 -2.82
C CYS A 61 -11.11 3.51 -3.05
N SER A 62 -9.97 4.06 -2.62
CA SER A 62 -9.62 5.46 -2.90
C SER A 62 -9.56 5.75 -4.40
N ALA A 63 -8.91 4.87 -5.18
CA ALA A 63 -8.84 5.00 -6.63
C ALA A 63 -10.23 4.92 -7.27
N ALA A 64 -11.08 4.00 -6.80
CA ALA A 64 -12.45 3.86 -7.28
C ALA A 64 -13.28 5.12 -6.98
N VAL A 65 -13.16 5.70 -5.78
CA VAL A 65 -13.83 6.96 -5.43
C VAL A 65 -13.34 8.10 -6.33
N GLY A 66 -12.04 8.21 -6.56
CA GLY A 66 -11.47 9.20 -7.49
C GLY A 66 -11.95 9.01 -8.93
N LEU A 67 -12.05 7.76 -9.39
CA LEU A 67 -12.55 7.43 -10.73
C LEU A 67 -14.05 7.74 -10.86
N LEU A 68 -14.86 7.39 -9.85
CA LEU A 68 -16.28 7.73 -9.81
C LEU A 68 -16.50 9.25 -9.77
N ALA A 69 -15.65 10.00 -9.05
CA ALA A 69 -15.71 11.45 -9.02
C ALA A 69 -15.29 12.07 -10.37
N LEU A 70 -14.30 11.47 -11.06
CA LEU A 70 -13.88 11.89 -12.39
C LEU A 70 -14.95 11.62 -13.46
N LEU A 71 -15.59 10.45 -13.41
CA LEU A 71 -16.63 10.04 -14.36
C LEU A 71 -18.01 10.63 -14.01
N GLY A 72 -18.18 11.05 -12.76
CA GLY A 72 -19.37 11.71 -12.25
C GLY A 72 -19.47 13.18 -12.67
N VAL A 73 -20.65 13.77 -12.46
CA VAL A 73 -20.97 15.13 -12.91
C VAL A 73 -20.14 16.18 -12.14
N ASN A 74 -19.30 16.94 -12.86
CA ASN A 74 -18.68 18.22 -12.49
C ASN A 74 -17.88 18.32 -11.17
N GLN A 75 -17.32 17.22 -10.65
CA GLN A 75 -16.41 17.35 -9.50
C GLN A 75 -15.09 18.03 -9.93
N PRO A 76 -14.65 19.06 -9.20
CA PRO A 76 -13.45 19.81 -9.59
C PRO A 76 -12.17 18.99 -9.38
N TYR A 77 -11.11 19.37 -10.10
CA TYR A 77 -9.82 18.67 -10.11
C TYR A 77 -9.27 18.32 -8.73
N HIS A 78 -9.40 19.25 -7.78
CA HIS A 78 -8.87 19.07 -6.42
C HIS A 78 -9.61 18.02 -5.58
N VAL A 79 -10.77 17.52 -6.03
CA VAL A 79 -11.51 16.42 -5.39
C VAL A 79 -11.06 15.09 -6.00
N TRP A 80 -11.24 14.89 -7.30
CA TRP A 80 -11.00 13.57 -7.91
C TRP A 80 -9.51 13.23 -8.03
N TYR A 81 -8.65 14.20 -8.33
CA TYR A 81 -7.23 13.94 -8.61
C TYR A 81 -6.46 13.40 -7.40
N PRO A 82 -6.59 13.97 -6.19
CA PRO A 82 -5.88 13.44 -5.03
C PRO A 82 -6.33 12.03 -4.65
N PHE A 83 -7.63 11.72 -4.71
CA PHE A 83 -8.13 10.36 -4.44
C PHE A 83 -7.61 9.34 -5.46
N LEU A 84 -7.63 9.72 -6.74
CA LEU A 84 -7.17 8.86 -7.83
C LEU A 84 -5.66 8.65 -7.76
N MET A 85 -4.87 9.70 -7.54
CA MET A 85 -3.42 9.61 -7.38
C MET A 85 -3.03 8.80 -6.14
N PHE A 86 -3.61 9.10 -4.98
CA PHE A 86 -3.33 8.38 -3.74
C PHE A 86 -3.66 6.89 -3.87
N GLY A 87 -4.80 6.58 -4.47
CA GLY A 87 -5.22 5.20 -4.71
C GLY A 87 -4.34 4.49 -5.75
N ALA A 88 -4.10 5.10 -6.91
CA ALA A 88 -3.34 4.49 -7.99
C ALA A 88 -1.88 4.24 -7.59
N VAL A 89 -1.23 5.24 -6.99
CA VAL A 89 0.15 5.10 -6.48
C VAL A 89 0.20 4.05 -5.38
N GLY A 90 -0.75 4.08 -4.44
CA GLY A 90 -0.80 3.10 -3.36
C GLY A 90 -0.95 1.66 -3.87
N VAL A 91 -1.88 1.41 -4.80
CA VAL A 91 -2.04 0.10 -5.46
C VAL A 91 -0.77 -0.33 -6.17
N PHE A 92 -0.12 0.58 -6.90
CA PHE A 92 1.13 0.30 -7.60
C PHE A 92 2.27 -0.10 -6.64
N VAL A 93 2.46 0.67 -5.57
CA VAL A 93 3.48 0.40 -4.54
C VAL A 93 3.23 -0.92 -3.83
N ILE A 94 1.99 -1.20 -3.44
CA ILE A 94 1.63 -2.47 -2.80
C ILE A 94 1.81 -3.64 -3.78
N GLY A 95 1.48 -3.45 -5.06
CA GLY A 95 1.71 -4.44 -6.13
C GLY A 95 3.18 -4.82 -6.27
N ILE A 96 4.09 -3.84 -6.27
CA ILE A 96 5.55 -4.10 -6.29
C ILE A 96 5.98 -4.80 -5.01
N THR A 97 5.54 -4.30 -3.85
CA THR A 97 5.87 -4.87 -2.54
C THR A 97 5.48 -6.35 -2.46
N TRP A 98 4.30 -6.70 -2.97
CA TRP A 98 3.84 -8.08 -3.04
C TRP A 98 4.79 -8.99 -3.84
N ILE A 99 5.29 -8.52 -4.99
CA ILE A 99 6.26 -9.29 -5.80
C ILE A 99 7.56 -9.53 -5.00
N THR A 100 8.08 -8.49 -4.34
CA THR A 100 9.30 -8.61 -3.53
C THR A 100 9.13 -9.56 -2.36
N TRP A 101 7.98 -9.52 -1.69
CA TRP A 101 7.66 -10.39 -0.57
C TRP A 101 7.55 -11.85 -0.98
N LYS A 102 6.91 -12.15 -2.12
CA LYS A 102 6.89 -13.54 -2.63
C LYS A 102 8.30 -14.07 -2.82
N ARG A 103 9.19 -13.28 -3.44
CA ARG A 103 10.58 -13.67 -3.67
C ARG A 103 11.33 -13.90 -2.35
N ALA A 104 11.15 -13.01 -1.38
CA ALA A 104 11.79 -13.14 -0.07
C ALA A 104 11.31 -14.38 0.70
N TYR A 105 10.01 -14.68 0.70
CA TYR A 105 9.49 -15.89 1.34
C TYR A 105 9.98 -17.18 0.67
N SER A 106 10.04 -17.22 -0.66
CA SER A 106 10.60 -18.39 -1.36
C SER A 106 12.06 -18.63 -1.03
N GLN A 107 12.87 -17.56 -0.86
CA GLN A 107 14.26 -17.68 -0.44
C GLN A 107 14.39 -18.24 1.00
N LEU A 108 13.54 -17.78 1.92
CA LEU A 108 13.53 -18.28 3.29
C LEU A 108 13.12 -19.76 3.37
N GLU A 109 12.13 -20.17 2.58
CA GLU A 109 11.72 -21.58 2.49
C GLU A 109 12.86 -22.46 1.94
N GLN A 110 13.58 -21.99 0.92
CA GLN A 110 14.75 -22.69 0.37
C GLN A 110 15.88 -22.83 1.41
N SER A 111 16.24 -21.75 2.11
CA SER A 111 17.28 -21.80 3.15
C SER A 111 16.93 -22.74 4.31
N GLN A 112 15.65 -22.84 4.67
CA GLN A 112 15.19 -23.78 5.70
C GLN A 112 15.29 -25.23 5.25
N LEU A 113 15.02 -25.53 3.98
CA LEU A 113 15.17 -26.87 3.42
C LEU A 113 16.65 -27.27 3.36
N ASP A 114 17.51 -26.39 2.87
CA ASP A 114 18.96 -26.62 2.79
C ASP A 114 19.58 -26.87 4.18
N SER A 115 19.17 -26.08 5.18
CA SER A 115 19.59 -26.28 6.58
C SER A 115 19.11 -27.61 7.18
N LYS A 116 17.94 -28.12 6.74
CA LYS A 116 17.43 -29.42 7.19
C LYS A 116 18.19 -30.57 6.52
N LEU A 117 18.43 -30.46 5.21
CA LEU A 117 19.24 -31.44 4.47
C LEU A 117 20.65 -31.56 5.07
N LEU A 118 21.32 -30.43 5.36
CA LEU A 118 22.63 -30.44 6.03
C LEU A 118 22.61 -31.06 7.42
N ARG A 119 21.49 -30.95 8.15
CA ARG A 119 21.32 -31.57 9.47
C ARG A 119 21.11 -33.08 9.35
N ASP A 120 20.34 -33.52 8.38
CA ASP A 120 19.99 -34.93 8.16
C ASP A 120 21.17 -35.70 7.51
N GLU A 121 21.95 -35.03 6.65
CA GLU A 121 23.18 -35.55 6.05
C GLU A 121 24.39 -35.50 6.98
N TRP A 122 24.29 -34.78 8.11
CA TRP A 122 25.39 -34.71 9.08
C TRP A 122 25.66 -36.13 9.62
N PRO A 123 26.82 -36.73 9.33
CA PRO A 123 27.11 -38.07 9.83
C PRO A 123 27.16 -37.98 11.35
N THR A 124 26.30 -38.73 12.02
CA THR A 124 26.42 -39.02 13.46
C THR A 124 27.69 -39.85 13.66
N GLN A 125 28.87 -39.26 13.50
CA GLN A 125 30.13 -39.87 13.84
C GLN A 125 30.25 -39.91 15.36
N GLY A 126 29.93 -41.08 15.91
CA GLY A 126 30.63 -41.70 17.05
C GLY A 126 30.62 -40.96 18.37
N HIS A 127 29.74 -41.42 19.27
CA HIS A 127 30.16 -41.73 20.63
C HIS A 127 29.98 -43.23 20.85
#